data_AF-A0A5E6NNT7-F1
#
_entry.id   AF-A0A5E6NNT7-F1
#
_cell.length_a   1.000
_cell.length_b   1.000
_cell.length_c   1.000
_cell.angle_alpha   90.00
_cell.angle_beta   90.00
_cell.angle_gamma   90.00
#
_symmetry.space_group_name_H-M   'P 1'
#
loop_
_entity.id
_entity.type
_entity.pdbx_description
1 polymer ?
#
loop_
_entity_poly.entity_id
_entity_poly.type
_entity_poly.pdbx_seq_one_letter_code
_entity_poly.pdbx_strand_id
1 'polypeptide(L)'
;MNTLELYRKIYTYDTGNNLTNLSHQASSGNWQQTLTIHPNSNRGTETQQSTSDFDANGNLLVLDNIGILNWYYNNTLNKLSKPDKPTQYYVYDYQGKRVRSVVESNNQAQSQRDYLPALDISTNQPSKTTKQNATHWYPHPQRKQQRQHSKSQPNPLSTQQSSTIQHLRAG
;
A
#
# COMPACT_ATOMS: atom_id res chain seq x y z
N MET A 1 7.12 -26.29 -8.14
CA MET A 1 6.95 -26.11 -9.60
C MET A 1 5.61 -25.44 -9.79
N ASN A 2 5.57 -24.18 -10.27
CA ASN A 2 4.30 -23.58 -10.68
C ASN A 2 3.99 -24.11 -12.08
N THR A 3 2.99 -24.97 -12.20
CA THR A 3 2.52 -25.48 -13.49
C THR A 3 1.64 -24.43 -14.13
N LEU A 4 2.01 -23.99 -15.33
CA LEU A 4 1.14 -23.19 -16.18
C LEU A 4 0.12 -24.11 -16.82
N GLU A 5 -1.15 -23.71 -16.79
CA GLU A 5 -2.22 -24.42 -17.49
C GLU A 5 -2.94 -23.49 -18.48
N LEU A 6 -3.51 -24.10 -19.51
CA LEU A 6 -4.40 -23.41 -20.43
C LEU A 6 -5.78 -23.28 -19.79
N TYR A 7 -6.42 -22.14 -20.01
CA TYR A 7 -7.78 -21.89 -19.59
C TYR A 7 -8.56 -21.18 -20.71
N ARG A 8 -9.88 -21.23 -20.61
CA ARG A 8 -10.81 -20.46 -21.44
C ARG A 8 -11.70 -19.59 -20.55
N LYS A 9 -11.94 -18.34 -20.96
CA LYS A 9 -12.95 -17.47 -20.36
C LYS A 9 -14.04 -17.15 -21.39
N ILE A 10 -15.29 -17.23 -20.95
CA ILE A 10 -16.47 -16.89 -21.75
C ILE A 10 -17.16 -15.72 -21.06
N TYR A 11 -17.45 -14.68 -21.83
CA TYR A 11 -18.05 -13.44 -21.36
C TYR A 11 -19.42 -13.28 -22.01
N THR A 12 -20.46 -13.07 -21.20
CA THR A 12 -21.82 -12.79 -21.68
C THR A 12 -22.18 -11.35 -21.36
N TYR A 13 -22.76 -10.67 -22.33
CA TYR A 13 -23.17 -9.27 -22.22
C TYR A 13 -24.68 -9.13 -22.48
N ASP A 14 -25.30 -8.14 -21.84
CA ASP A 14 -26.64 -7.69 -22.21
C ASP A 14 -26.61 -6.76 -23.44
N THR A 15 -27.78 -6.26 -23.86
CA THR A 15 -27.89 -5.32 -25.00
C THR A 15 -27.33 -3.92 -24.71
N GLY A 16 -27.09 -3.60 -23.44
CA GLY A 16 -26.44 -2.36 -22.98
C GLY A 16 -24.91 -2.49 -22.90
N ASN A 17 -24.35 -3.63 -23.29
CA ASN A 17 -22.93 -3.99 -23.16
C ASN A 17 -22.44 -4.11 -21.71
N ASN A 18 -23.33 -4.39 -20.76
CA ASN A 18 -22.94 -4.74 -19.39
C ASN A 18 -22.54 -6.22 -19.33
N LEU A 19 -21.42 -6.54 -18.65
CA LEU A 19 -21.04 -7.92 -18.37
C LEU A 19 -22.05 -8.54 -17.40
N THR A 20 -22.70 -9.63 -17.78
CA THR A 20 -23.72 -10.32 -16.95
C THR A 20 -23.23 -11.68 -16.46
N ASN A 21 -22.29 -12.31 -17.16
CA ASN A 21 -21.68 -13.56 -16.73
C ASN A 21 -20.23 -13.68 -17.20
N LEU A 22 -19.37 -14.18 -16.31
CA LEU A 22 -18.01 -14.61 -16.60
C LEU A 22 -17.88 -16.08 -16.21
N SER A 23 -17.66 -16.94 -17.20
CA SER A 23 -17.35 -18.36 -16.97
C SER A 23 -15.87 -18.63 -17.22
N HIS A 24 -15.22 -19.28 -16.27
CA HIS A 24 -13.85 -19.77 -16.38
C HIS A 24 -13.83 -21.29 -16.46
N GLN A 25 -13.03 -21.81 -17.38
CA GLN A 25 -12.85 -23.24 -17.62
C GLN A 25 -11.36 -23.56 -17.71
N ALA A 26 -10.88 -24.42 -16.80
CA ALA A 26 -9.51 -24.91 -16.77
C ALA A 26 -9.47 -26.35 -16.26
N SER A 27 -8.36 -27.05 -16.49
CA SER A 27 -8.17 -28.41 -15.98
C SER A 27 -8.15 -28.45 -14.44
N SER A 28 -7.66 -27.39 -13.78
CA SER A 28 -7.68 -27.25 -12.33
C SER A 28 -9.07 -26.97 -11.74
N GLY A 29 -10.04 -26.55 -12.55
CA GLY A 29 -11.40 -26.28 -12.10
C GLY A 29 -12.16 -25.29 -12.96
N ASN A 30 -13.47 -25.28 -12.74
CA ASN A 30 -14.39 -24.34 -13.38
C ASN A 30 -15.03 -23.46 -12.32
N TRP A 31 -15.22 -22.19 -12.63
CA TRP A 31 -16.00 -21.26 -11.81
C TRP A 31 -16.79 -20.30 -12.68
N GLN A 32 -17.83 -19.71 -12.10
CA GLN A 32 -18.66 -18.71 -12.74
C GLN A 32 -18.90 -17.54 -11.80
N GLN A 33 -19.01 -16.35 -12.38
CA GLN A 33 -19.35 -15.11 -11.70
C GLN A 33 -20.50 -14.47 -12.47
N THR A 34 -21.67 -14.40 -11.83
CA THR A 34 -22.86 -13.74 -12.37
C THR A 34 -22.90 -12.31 -11.86
N LEU A 35 -23.26 -11.36 -12.72
CA LEU A 35 -23.52 -9.97 -12.33
C LEU A 35 -24.98 -9.65 -12.63
N THR A 36 -25.70 -9.16 -11.62
CA THR A 36 -27.05 -8.63 -11.76
C THR A 36 -26.97 -7.16 -12.14
N ILE A 37 -27.61 -6.77 -13.24
CA ILE A 37 -27.72 -5.38 -13.65
C ILE A 37 -29.02 -4.78 -13.10
N HIS A 38 -28.92 -3.64 -12.43
CA HIS A 38 -30.07 -2.95 -11.87
C HIS A 38 -30.97 -2.36 -12.96
N PRO A 39 -32.31 -2.43 -12.79
CA PRO A 39 -33.25 -1.85 -13.75
C PRO A 39 -32.96 -0.37 -14.04
N ASN A 40 -33.15 0.03 -15.30
CA ASN A 40 -33.03 1.43 -15.76
C ASN A 40 -31.63 2.06 -15.53
N SER A 41 -30.58 1.26 -15.40
CA SER A 41 -29.20 1.75 -15.23
C SER A 41 -28.17 0.73 -15.75
N ASN A 42 -26.89 1.12 -15.75
CA ASN A 42 -25.76 0.23 -16.01
C ASN A 42 -25.02 -0.16 -14.71
N ARG A 43 -25.69 -0.09 -13.57
CA ARG A 43 -25.12 -0.47 -12.27
C ARG A 43 -25.24 -1.99 -12.11
N GLY A 44 -24.12 -2.67 -11.84
CA GLY A 44 -24.08 -4.12 -11.70
C GLY A 44 -23.35 -4.58 -10.44
N THR A 45 -23.86 -5.63 -9.80
CA THR A 45 -23.31 -6.25 -8.59
C THR A 45 -23.36 -7.79 -8.69
N GLU A 46 -22.46 -8.51 -8.00
CA GLU A 46 -22.38 -9.99 -8.10
C GLU A 46 -23.58 -10.70 -7.46
N THR A 47 -24.09 -10.15 -6.37
CA THR A 47 -25.32 -10.61 -5.74
C THR A 47 -26.48 -9.76 -6.27
N GLN A 48 -27.72 -10.26 -6.18
CA GLN A 48 -28.91 -9.41 -6.34
C GLN A 48 -28.94 -8.47 -5.14
N GLN A 49 -28.14 -7.43 -5.24
CA GLN A 49 -27.84 -6.55 -4.13
C GLN A 49 -28.83 -5.39 -4.14
N SER A 50 -29.01 -4.78 -2.99
CA SER A 50 -30.05 -3.78 -2.75
C SER A 50 -29.80 -2.53 -3.59
N THR A 51 -30.83 -1.76 -3.96
CA THR A 51 -30.62 -0.44 -4.57
C THR A 51 -29.79 0.52 -3.70
N SER A 52 -29.53 0.16 -2.44
CA SER A 52 -28.68 0.88 -1.48
C SER A 52 -27.17 0.67 -1.65
N ASP A 53 -26.72 -0.18 -2.57
CA ASP A 53 -25.27 -0.39 -2.76
C ASP A 53 -24.60 0.78 -3.50
N PHE A 54 -25.37 1.75 -3.95
CA PHE A 54 -24.85 2.94 -4.62
C PHE A 54 -25.38 4.19 -3.93
N ASP A 55 -24.55 5.23 -3.87
CA ASP A 55 -25.02 6.56 -3.51
C ASP A 55 -25.82 7.21 -4.66
N ALA A 56 -26.34 8.41 -4.41
CA ALA A 56 -27.12 9.17 -5.40
C ALA A 56 -26.31 9.48 -6.68
N ASN A 57 -24.98 9.64 -6.56
CA ASN A 57 -24.09 9.90 -7.70
C ASN A 57 -23.73 8.62 -8.46
N GLY A 58 -24.07 7.44 -7.93
CA GLY A 58 -23.80 6.15 -8.53
C GLY A 58 -22.45 5.55 -8.13
N ASN A 59 -21.83 6.04 -7.06
CA ASN A 59 -20.65 5.41 -6.51
C ASN A 59 -21.03 4.20 -5.67
N LEU A 60 -20.31 3.09 -5.82
CA LEU A 60 -20.55 1.87 -5.06
C LEU A 60 -20.16 2.06 -3.58
N LEU A 61 -21.06 1.79 -2.65
CA LEU A 61 -20.92 1.95 -1.20
C LEU A 61 -20.45 0.66 -0.52
N VAL A 62 -20.92 -0.49 -1.00
CA VAL A 62 -20.58 -1.80 -0.46
C VAL A 62 -20.24 -2.71 -1.61
N LEU A 63 -19.13 -3.43 -1.47
CA LEU A 63 -18.80 -4.51 -2.38
C LEU A 63 -18.63 -5.78 -1.57
N ASP A 64 -19.50 -6.75 -1.83
CA ASP A 64 -19.45 -8.06 -1.19
C ASP A 64 -18.03 -8.63 -1.32
N ASN A 65 -17.53 -9.21 -0.23
CA ASN A 65 -16.17 -9.74 -0.11
C ASN A 65 -15.02 -8.70 -0.18
N ILE A 66 -15.27 -7.41 -0.41
CA ILE A 66 -14.22 -6.37 -0.41
C ILE A 66 -14.37 -5.39 0.76
N GLY A 67 -15.56 -4.85 1.03
CA GLY A 67 -15.81 -3.97 2.17
C GLY A 67 -16.69 -2.75 1.86
N ILE A 68 -16.64 -1.77 2.75
CA ILE A 68 -17.35 -0.49 2.67
C ILE A 68 -16.45 0.56 2.01
N LEU A 69 -16.97 1.22 0.99
CA LEU A 69 -16.33 2.27 0.23
C LEU A 69 -16.94 3.62 0.61
N ASN A 70 -16.09 4.57 0.95
CA ASN A 70 -16.48 5.94 1.28
C ASN A 70 -15.88 6.87 0.23
N TRP A 71 -16.68 7.82 -0.24
CA TRP A 71 -16.32 8.70 -1.35
C TRP A 71 -16.20 10.14 -0.86
N TYR A 72 -15.31 10.90 -1.50
CA TYR A 72 -15.35 12.35 -1.41
C TYR A 72 -16.49 12.91 -2.26
N TYR A 73 -16.87 14.17 -2.01
CA TYR A 73 -17.92 14.87 -2.77
C TYR A 73 -17.63 14.97 -4.27
N ASN A 74 -16.37 14.85 -4.69
CA ASN A 74 -15.94 14.85 -6.08
C ASN A 74 -15.86 13.44 -6.69
N ASN A 75 -16.54 12.44 -6.10
CA ASN A 75 -16.61 11.05 -6.56
C ASN A 75 -15.26 10.32 -6.64
N THR A 76 -14.26 10.77 -5.86
CA THR A 76 -13.00 10.02 -5.66
C THR A 76 -13.09 9.15 -4.42
N LEU A 77 -12.56 7.93 -4.48
CA LEU A 77 -12.63 6.98 -3.36
C LEU A 77 -11.75 7.47 -2.21
N ASN A 78 -12.32 7.84 -1.08
CA ASN A 78 -11.63 8.31 0.12
C ASN A 78 -11.06 7.15 0.93
N LYS A 79 -11.94 6.19 1.27
CA LYS A 79 -11.62 5.14 2.25
C LYS A 79 -12.28 3.82 1.88
N LEU A 80 -11.52 2.74 2.01
CA LEU A 80 -11.99 1.37 1.96
C LEU A 80 -11.76 0.70 3.32
N SER A 81 -12.83 0.17 3.94
CA SER A 81 -12.76 -0.55 5.21
C SER A 81 -13.48 -1.89 5.13
N LYS A 82 -12.84 -2.94 5.62
CA LYS A 82 -13.42 -4.30 5.72
C LYS A 82 -13.21 -4.82 7.14
N PRO A 83 -14.19 -5.53 7.74
CA PRO A 83 -13.96 -6.27 8.98
C PRO A 83 -12.68 -7.11 8.91
N ASP A 84 -11.91 -7.08 9.99
CA ASP A 84 -10.65 -7.85 10.17
C ASP A 84 -9.56 -7.57 9.13
N LYS A 85 -9.65 -6.46 8.39
CA LYS A 85 -8.59 -5.99 7.50
C LYS A 85 -8.19 -4.55 7.84
N PRO A 86 -6.92 -4.17 7.58
CA PRO A 86 -6.51 -2.79 7.65
C PRO A 86 -7.38 -1.89 6.76
N THR A 87 -7.68 -0.69 7.24
CA THR A 87 -8.38 0.34 6.47
C THR A 87 -7.41 0.97 5.48
N GLN A 88 -7.88 1.25 4.27
CA GLN A 88 -7.10 1.92 3.23
C GLN A 88 -7.67 3.31 2.99
N TYR A 89 -6.80 4.31 2.92
CA TYR A 89 -7.15 5.69 2.60
C TYR A 89 -6.45 6.13 1.31
N TYR A 90 -7.09 7.02 0.57
CA TYR A 90 -6.55 7.55 -0.68
C TYR A 90 -6.72 9.07 -0.74
N VAL A 91 -5.68 9.75 -1.21
CA VAL A 91 -5.65 11.20 -1.37
C VAL A 91 -5.34 11.52 -2.82
N TYR A 92 -6.01 12.54 -3.35
CA TYR A 92 -5.92 12.96 -4.73
C TYR A 92 -5.52 14.42 -4.81
N ASP A 93 -4.85 14.81 -5.89
CA ASP A 93 -4.62 16.21 -6.21
C ASP A 93 -5.89 16.87 -6.82
N TYR A 94 -5.77 18.15 -7.16
CA TYR A 94 -6.87 18.94 -7.73
C TYR A 94 -7.32 18.48 -9.13
N GLN A 95 -6.52 17.66 -9.81
CA GLN A 95 -6.86 17.07 -11.11
C GLN A 95 -7.49 15.67 -10.96
N GLY A 96 -7.66 15.19 -9.72
CA GLY A 96 -8.19 13.86 -9.44
C GLY A 96 -7.17 12.74 -9.59
N LYS A 97 -5.86 13.04 -9.69
CA LYS A 97 -4.82 12.02 -9.70
C LYS A 97 -4.50 11.60 -8.27
N ARG A 98 -4.47 10.28 -8.01
CA ARG A 98 -4.10 9.76 -6.70
C ARG A 98 -2.63 10.07 -6.40
N VAL A 99 -2.38 10.80 -5.32
CA VAL A 99 -1.05 11.22 -4.87
C VAL A 99 -0.58 10.51 -3.61
N ARG A 100 -1.50 9.89 -2.85
CA ARG A 100 -1.13 9.08 -1.68
C ARG A 100 -2.12 7.93 -1.45
N SER A 101 -1.60 6.81 -0.97
CA SER A 101 -2.38 5.74 -0.34
C SER A 101 -1.78 5.37 1.01
N VAL A 102 -2.62 5.16 2.02
CA VAL A 102 -2.20 4.76 3.38
C VAL A 102 -2.97 3.52 3.78
N VAL A 103 -2.28 2.54 4.36
CA VAL A 103 -2.89 1.39 5.02
C VAL A 103 -2.75 1.57 6.52
N GLU A 104 -3.88 1.58 7.23
CA GLU A 104 -3.96 1.80 8.66
C GLU A 104 -4.54 0.58 9.38
N SER A 105 -3.93 0.21 10.50
CA SER A 105 -4.45 -0.80 11.41
C SER A 105 -4.19 -0.34 12.84
N ASN A 106 -5.12 -0.60 13.75
CA ASN A 106 -5.04 -0.19 15.16
C ASN A 106 -4.72 1.31 15.33
N ASN A 107 -5.36 2.16 14.51
CA ASN A 107 -5.14 3.62 14.48
C ASN A 107 -3.67 4.01 14.26
N GLN A 108 -2.92 3.19 13.53
CA GLN A 108 -1.52 3.42 13.18
C GLN A 108 -1.31 3.10 11.70
N ALA A 109 -0.69 4.02 10.97
CA ALA A 109 -0.28 3.79 9.58
C ALA A 109 0.75 2.67 9.52
N GLN A 110 0.40 1.57 8.86
CA GLN A 110 1.23 0.39 8.63
C GLN A 110 2.10 0.56 7.38
N SER A 111 1.54 1.18 6.35
CA SER A 111 2.28 1.54 5.14
C SER A 111 1.69 2.78 4.49
N GLN A 112 2.54 3.47 3.74
CA GLN A 112 2.17 4.60 2.91
C GLN A 112 2.89 4.48 1.57
N ARG A 113 2.19 4.91 0.51
CA ARG A 113 2.79 5.16 -0.80
C ARG A 113 2.43 6.55 -1.27
N ASP A 114 3.43 7.31 -1.67
CA ASP A 114 3.31 8.62 -2.30
C ASP A 114 3.62 8.50 -3.79
N TYR A 115 2.73 9.02 -4.64
CA TYR A 115 2.86 8.97 -6.09
C TYR A 115 3.26 10.34 -6.62
N LEU A 116 4.46 10.43 -7.20
CA LEU A 116 4.99 11.62 -7.85
C LEU A 116 5.03 11.42 -9.37
N PRO A 117 5.26 12.46 -10.19
CA PRO A 117 5.19 12.34 -11.66
C PRO A 117 6.09 11.25 -12.26
N ALA A 118 7.25 10.98 -11.67
CA ALA A 118 8.22 10.01 -12.18
C ALA A 118 8.75 9.04 -11.11
N LEU A 119 8.13 9.02 -9.92
CA LEU A 119 8.62 8.24 -8.78
C LEU A 119 7.49 7.89 -7.83
N ASP A 120 7.52 6.66 -7.31
CA ASP A 120 6.71 6.26 -6.16
C ASP A 120 7.63 6.09 -4.93
N ILE A 121 7.24 6.67 -3.81
CA ILE A 121 7.93 6.49 -2.52
C ILE A 121 7.05 5.60 -1.66
N SER A 122 7.58 4.48 -1.16
CA SER A 122 6.86 3.58 -0.26
C SER A 122 7.54 3.50 1.11
N THR A 123 6.78 3.66 2.18
CA THR A 123 7.21 3.44 3.55
C THR A 123 6.36 2.35 4.19
N ASN A 124 7.00 1.45 4.91
CA ASN A 124 6.33 0.43 5.73
C ASN A 124 6.82 0.64 7.16
N GLN A 125 5.93 0.46 8.15
CA GLN A 125 6.38 0.34 9.52
C GLN A 125 7.32 -0.86 9.61
N PRO A 126 8.48 -0.74 10.28
CA PRO A 126 9.28 -1.90 10.58
C PRO A 126 8.40 -2.87 11.37
N SER A 127 8.21 -4.07 10.84
CA SER A 127 7.60 -5.17 11.59
C SER A 127 8.28 -5.24 12.96
N LYS A 128 7.50 -5.35 14.05
CA LYS A 128 8.03 -5.62 15.41
C LYS A 128 8.61 -7.04 15.51
N THR A 129 9.58 -7.35 14.65
CA THR A 129 10.52 -8.45 14.79
C THR A 129 11.93 -7.87 14.67
N THR A 130 12.18 -6.83 15.45
CA THR A 130 13.55 -6.44 15.77
C THR A 130 14.07 -7.47 16.76
N LYS A 131 14.77 -8.51 16.27
CA LYS A 131 15.83 -9.11 17.09
C LYS A 131 16.80 -7.97 17.37
N GLN A 132 16.80 -7.48 18.60
CA GLN A 132 17.70 -6.42 19.04
C GLN A 132 19.13 -6.96 18.99
N ASN A 133 19.81 -6.78 17.85
CA ASN A 133 21.26 -6.74 17.85
C ASN A 133 21.65 -5.31 18.21
N ALA A 134 21.73 -5.06 19.51
CA ALA A 134 22.21 -3.82 20.07
C ALA A 134 23.60 -3.50 19.53
N THR A 135 23.73 -2.44 18.75
CA THR A 135 24.99 -1.72 18.60
C THR A 135 24.88 -0.47 19.44
N HIS A 136 25.43 -0.56 20.65
CA HIS A 136 25.49 0.50 21.63
C HIS A 136 26.38 1.62 21.09
N TRP A 137 25.78 2.67 20.51
CA TRP A 137 26.49 3.91 20.18
C TRP A 137 26.57 4.74 21.46
N TYR A 138 27.72 4.74 22.14
CA TYR A 138 27.99 5.71 23.20
C TYR A 138 28.20 7.09 22.56
N PRO A 139 27.44 8.13 22.96
CA PRO A 139 27.86 9.49 22.73
C PRO A 139 29.03 9.76 23.68
N HIS A 140 30.21 10.06 23.14
CA HIS A 140 31.31 10.60 23.93
C HIS A 140 30.85 11.93 24.56
N PRO A 141 30.84 12.08 25.90
CA PRO A 141 30.56 13.37 26.50
C PRO A 141 31.76 14.31 26.32
N GLN A 142 31.50 15.51 25.77
CA GLN A 142 32.45 16.61 25.74
C GLN A 142 32.79 17.02 27.18
N ARG A 143 34.03 16.71 27.60
CA ARG A 143 34.58 17.06 28.90
C ARG A 143 34.90 18.55 28.94
N LYS A 144 34.11 19.36 29.65
CA LYS A 144 34.53 20.70 30.09
C LYS A 144 35.74 20.54 31.03
N GLN A 145 36.88 21.09 30.64
CA GLN A 145 38.08 21.09 31.47
C GLN A 145 37.94 22.14 32.58
N GLN A 146 37.82 21.70 33.84
CA GLN A 146 38.21 22.50 35.00
C GLN A 146 39.70 22.29 35.24
N ARG A 147 40.47 23.38 35.23
CA ARG A 147 41.91 23.36 35.52
C ARG A 147 42.12 23.13 37.02
N GLN A 148 42.80 22.05 37.37
CA GLN A 148 43.59 21.97 38.60
C GLN A 148 45.01 21.51 38.25
N HIS A 149 45.98 22.17 38.89
CA HIS A 149 47.42 22.05 38.67
C HIS A 149 47.95 20.64 38.99
N SER A 150 48.79 20.07 38.12
CA SER A 150 50.23 19.86 38.37
C SER A 150 50.90 18.99 37.28
N LYS A 151 52.08 19.49 36.83
CA LYS A 151 53.30 18.87 36.24
C LYS A 151 53.16 17.42 35.68
N SER A 152 53.57 17.06 34.46
CA SER A 152 54.83 17.37 33.74
C SER A 152 54.81 16.81 32.29
N GLN A 153 55.27 17.63 31.33
CA GLN A 153 56.03 17.43 30.06
C GLN A 153 55.80 16.22 29.10
N PRO A 154 56.05 16.39 27.77
CA PRO A 154 55.28 15.75 26.69
C PRO A 154 56.09 14.86 25.70
N ASN A 155 55.39 14.42 24.64
CA ASN A 155 55.84 14.18 23.22
C ASN A 155 55.95 12.71 22.69
N PRO A 156 55.87 12.45 21.34
CA PRO A 156 54.63 12.35 20.52
C PRO A 156 54.66 11.22 19.42
N LEU A 157 53.79 11.32 18.39
CA LEU A 157 53.67 10.57 17.10
C LEU A 157 52.91 9.22 17.14
N SER A 158 52.14 8.77 16.13
CA SER A 158 51.99 9.13 14.73
C SER A 158 50.62 8.69 14.18
N THR A 159 50.16 9.44 13.18
CA THR A 159 49.13 9.24 12.14
C THR A 159 49.00 7.84 11.53
N GLN A 160 47.79 7.45 11.11
CA GLN A 160 47.38 7.43 9.68
C GLN A 160 45.91 7.04 9.47
N GLN A 161 45.26 7.77 8.55
CA GLN A 161 43.96 7.51 7.95
C GLN A 161 44.10 6.52 6.79
N SER A 162 43.05 5.74 6.50
CA SER A 162 42.60 5.56 5.11
C SER A 162 41.15 5.08 5.05
N SER A 163 40.42 5.57 4.06
CA SER A 163 39.03 5.24 3.74
C SER A 163 38.98 4.72 2.29
N THR A 164 38.04 3.82 1.98
CA THR A 164 37.74 3.44 0.59
C THR A 164 36.28 3.00 0.46
N ILE A 165 35.59 3.61 -0.51
CA ILE A 165 34.25 3.26 -1.04
C ILE A 165 34.47 2.61 -2.41
N GLN A 166 33.68 1.59 -2.77
CA GLN A 166 33.52 1.16 -4.17
C GLN A 166 32.06 0.83 -4.52
N HIS A 167 31.64 1.34 -5.69
CA HIS A 167 30.44 1.02 -6.46
C HIS A 167 30.72 -0.13 -7.45
N LEU A 168 29.67 -0.80 -7.96
CA LEU A 168 29.54 -1.47 -9.28
C LEU A 168 28.04 -1.76 -9.49
N ARG A 169 27.30 -1.18 -10.45
CA ARG A 169 27.18 -1.34 -11.93
C ARG A 169 26.62 -2.67 -12.44
N ALA A 170 25.70 -2.50 -13.39
CA ALA A 170 24.79 -3.47 -13.99
C ALA A 170 25.43 -4.40 -15.02
N GLY A 171 24.73 -5.50 -15.27
CA GLY A 171 24.72 -6.30 -16.50
C GLY A 171 23.27 -6.60 -16.86
#